data_AF-A0A6I6AJT8-F1
#
_entry.id   AF-A0A6I6AJT8-F1
#
_cell.length_a   1.000
_cell.length_b   1.000
_cell.length_c   1.000
_cell.angle_alpha   90.00
_cell.angle_beta   90.00
_cell.angle_gamma   90.00
#
_symmetry.space_group_name_H-M   'P 1'
#
loop_
_entity.id
_entity.type
_entity.pdbx_description
1 polymer ?
#
loop_
_entity_poly.entity_id
_entity_poly.type
_entity_poly.pdbx_seq_one_letter_code
_entity_poly.pdbx_strand_id
1 'polypeptide(L)'
;MTAAARTICCYLIAALLGLAPLRIGFAGEVQGSAPQSTTAQRILLLAPSAPVVIAVNIQVDEADFCATTTDYIERLFTSLDRNEDQFIDQTEMENVPAFGIRLFDQGSPADRLKLLDVAPRDQKLSIGEFATYIHRAQGSAFRIAGAPTRTSQVIELFRKLDYNGDGSVSDAEFEASSRALTQFDRDEDEVLNLAELRPFNANQTQTVVGGGQGETETPFRQLDNDRSIRQAVDELLKKYVEHANPKQDALALACFSSTSSEASLIQDFDKDADGYLNREEMSVWLHHPASDLQLEMALPRQKAFRPTLKFVSKQTPRVTEVESPSRSRLQLRLDSLQLEFRVKSSRHMLADNVRFYQTRFRVVDSDKNGYLSPNEFMQLNIPGADYQKADKDQDEMLHKEELTEYLIQKTSSVQNQVVMTVSNDGKSLFEILDADLDRRLSPRELKNSLKRVREYDKNRDQSLDPAELRGHFKLTFELGKPQLFQFDPRMDSMAMNQNSTIPRTISGPRWFQRMDRNRDGDISEREFLFDAATFKRLDQNQDHLISADEAEAFSPKSD
;
A
#
# COMPACT_ATOMS: atom_id res chain seq x y z
N MET A 1 -1.97 -59.54 -75.11
CA MET A 1 -3.39 -59.12 -75.17
C MET A 1 -3.43 -57.69 -74.62
N THR A 2 -3.18 -56.73 -75.52
CA THR A 2 -4.10 -55.65 -75.96
C THR A 2 -4.20 -54.52 -74.92
N ALA A 3 -3.85 -53.26 -75.16
CA ALA A 3 -3.18 -52.49 -76.20
C ALA A 3 -2.91 -51.12 -75.52
N ALA A 4 -1.69 -50.54 -75.51
CA ALA A 4 -1.19 -49.58 -76.51
C ALA A 4 -2.23 -48.49 -76.87
N ALA A 5 -1.97 -47.18 -76.90
CA ALA A 5 -0.77 -46.34 -76.83
C ALA A 5 -1.25 -44.87 -76.65
N ARG A 6 -0.39 -43.88 -76.37
CA ARG A 6 0.22 -42.89 -77.32
C ARG A 6 0.00 -41.49 -76.67
N THR A 7 0.87 -40.49 -76.59
CA THR A 7 1.94 -39.97 -77.48
C THR A 7 2.66 -38.81 -76.71
N ILE A 8 4.01 -38.79 -76.52
CA ILE A 8 5.06 -37.93 -77.18
C ILE A 8 5.06 -36.44 -76.71
N CYS A 9 6.15 -35.68 -76.41
CA CYS A 9 7.58 -35.61 -76.79
C CYS A 9 8.40 -34.80 -75.73
N CYS A 10 9.66 -35.12 -75.41
CA CYS A 10 10.95 -34.53 -75.87
C CYS A 10 11.28 -33.11 -75.30
N TYR A 11 12.48 -32.72 -74.82
CA TYR A 11 13.87 -33.00 -75.20
C TYR A 11 14.89 -32.67 -74.07
N LEU A 12 16.05 -33.32 -74.14
CA LEU A 12 17.36 -33.03 -73.51
C LEU A 12 17.89 -31.61 -73.75
N ILE A 13 18.80 -31.11 -72.88
CA ILE A 13 20.22 -30.78 -73.20
C ILE A 13 20.94 -30.22 -71.96
N ALA A 14 22.13 -30.75 -71.69
CA ALA A 14 23.13 -30.21 -70.76
C ALA A 14 24.07 -29.23 -71.51
N ALA A 15 24.44 -28.10 -70.88
CA ALA A 15 25.61 -27.33 -71.28
C ALA A 15 26.18 -26.53 -70.09
N LEU A 16 27.50 -26.63 -69.95
CA LEU A 16 28.38 -26.12 -68.91
C LEU A 16 28.98 -24.76 -69.34
N LEU A 17 29.38 -23.94 -68.35
CA LEU A 17 30.34 -22.80 -68.37
C LEU A 17 29.79 -21.36 -68.34
N GLY A 18 30.23 -20.58 -67.33
CA GLY A 18 30.52 -19.15 -67.49
C GLY A 18 30.06 -18.18 -66.38
N LEU A 19 30.81 -18.10 -65.27
CA LEU A 19 31.13 -16.93 -64.42
C LEU A 19 30.27 -15.64 -64.50
N ALA A 20 29.58 -15.31 -63.40
CA ALA A 20 29.56 -13.98 -62.74
C ALA A 20 28.81 -14.04 -61.38
N PRO A 21 29.33 -13.47 -60.27
CA PRO A 21 28.60 -13.44 -59.00
C PRO A 21 27.64 -12.25 -58.99
N LEU A 22 26.36 -12.50 -59.22
CA LEU A 22 25.30 -11.52 -58.95
C LEU A 22 24.85 -11.66 -57.50
N ARG A 23 25.28 -10.71 -56.67
CA ARG A 23 24.67 -10.45 -55.36
C ARG A 23 23.24 -9.96 -55.56
N ILE A 24 22.26 -10.76 -55.16
CA ILE A 24 20.90 -10.31 -54.87
C ILE A 24 20.52 -10.97 -53.55
N GLY A 25 20.38 -10.16 -52.51
CA GLY A 25 19.88 -10.60 -51.21
C GLY A 25 18.37 -10.71 -51.22
N PHE A 26 17.82 -11.54 -50.34
CA PHE A 26 16.57 -11.28 -49.64
C PHE A 26 16.43 -12.18 -48.41
N ALA A 27 15.88 -11.57 -47.37
CA ALA A 27 15.25 -12.16 -46.19
C ALA A 27 16.16 -12.93 -45.23
N GLY A 28 16.94 -12.18 -44.45
CA GLY A 28 17.30 -12.62 -43.10
C GLY A 28 16.01 -12.75 -42.29
N GLU A 29 15.70 -13.97 -41.85
CA GLU A 29 14.80 -14.21 -40.74
C GLU A 29 15.35 -13.46 -39.53
N VAL A 30 14.71 -12.34 -39.21
CA VAL A 30 14.83 -11.71 -37.90
C VAL A 30 14.27 -12.74 -36.93
N GLN A 31 15.16 -13.53 -36.33
CA GLN A 31 14.84 -14.34 -35.17
C GLN A 31 14.16 -13.40 -34.18
N GLY A 32 12.87 -13.67 -33.95
CA GLY A 32 12.08 -12.96 -32.96
C GLY A 32 12.86 -12.96 -31.66
N SER A 33 13.11 -11.75 -31.16
CA SER A 33 13.61 -11.51 -29.82
C SER A 33 12.96 -12.48 -28.85
N ALA A 34 13.77 -13.27 -28.15
CA ALA A 34 13.31 -14.09 -27.04
C ALA A 34 12.36 -13.25 -26.17
N PRO A 35 11.22 -13.78 -25.73
CA PRO A 35 10.32 -13.03 -24.86
C PRO A 35 11.14 -12.64 -23.63
N GLN A 36 11.31 -11.32 -23.45
CA GLN A 36 11.86 -10.77 -22.21
C GLN A 36 11.07 -11.41 -21.08
N SER A 37 11.77 -12.10 -20.19
CA SER A 37 11.19 -12.69 -18.98
C SER A 37 10.54 -11.56 -18.16
N THR A 38 9.25 -11.33 -18.37
CA THR A 38 8.45 -10.40 -17.58
C THR A 38 8.44 -10.88 -16.13
N THR A 39 8.96 -10.07 -15.22
CA THR A 39 9.00 -10.39 -13.79
C THR A 39 7.64 -10.00 -13.20
N ALA A 40 6.84 -11.00 -12.82
CA ALA A 40 5.56 -10.75 -12.17
C ALA A 40 5.78 -10.15 -10.77
N GLN A 41 5.13 -9.04 -10.45
CA GLN A 41 5.08 -8.54 -9.07
C GLN A 41 4.13 -9.44 -8.27
N ARG A 42 4.63 -10.03 -7.18
CA ARG A 42 3.83 -10.85 -6.27
C ARG A 42 3.36 -10.02 -5.08
N ILE A 43 2.08 -10.19 -4.73
CA ILE A 43 1.42 -9.51 -3.63
C ILE A 43 0.70 -10.57 -2.80
N LEU A 44 1.04 -10.66 -1.52
CA LEU A 44 0.35 -11.50 -0.55
C LEU A 44 -0.85 -10.73 0.02
N LEU A 45 -2.04 -11.31 -0.10
CA LEU A 45 -3.24 -10.85 0.57
C LEU A 45 -3.51 -11.74 1.80
N LEU A 46 -3.57 -11.09 2.97
CA LEU A 46 -3.98 -11.67 4.24
C LEU A 46 -5.51 -11.81 4.31
N ALA A 47 -6.09 -12.68 3.47
CA ALA A 47 -7.53 -12.91 3.40
C ALA A 47 -8.07 -13.66 4.64
N PRO A 48 -9.37 -13.54 5.00
CA PRO A 48 -9.90 -14.09 6.25
C PRO A 48 -9.64 -15.59 6.44
N SER A 49 -9.84 -16.41 5.42
CA SER A 49 -9.71 -17.87 5.57
C SER A 49 -8.27 -18.36 5.54
N ALA A 50 -7.48 -17.84 4.60
CA ALA A 50 -6.09 -18.26 4.34
C ALA A 50 -5.39 -17.24 3.44
N PRO A 51 -4.05 -17.13 3.46
CA PRO A 51 -3.34 -16.21 2.59
C PRO A 51 -3.57 -16.52 1.10
N VAL A 52 -3.48 -15.49 0.25
CA VAL A 52 -3.59 -15.61 -1.20
C VAL A 52 -2.49 -14.82 -1.89
N VAL A 53 -1.84 -15.42 -2.88
CA VAL A 53 -0.77 -14.81 -3.67
C VAL A 53 -1.31 -14.32 -5.01
N ILE A 54 -1.32 -13.01 -5.19
CA ILE A 54 -1.71 -12.34 -6.43
C ILE A 54 -0.44 -12.00 -7.22
N ALA A 55 -0.28 -12.57 -8.40
CA ALA A 55 0.77 -12.24 -9.34
C ALA A 55 0.27 -11.23 -10.37
N VAL A 56 0.99 -10.13 -10.53
CA VAL A 56 0.64 -9.05 -11.44
C VAL A 56 1.78 -8.82 -12.43
N ASN A 57 1.53 -9.09 -13.70
CA ASN A 57 2.43 -8.76 -14.79
C ASN A 57 2.19 -7.30 -15.19
N ILE A 58 3.17 -6.43 -14.92
CA ILE A 58 3.03 -5.00 -15.13
C ILE A 58 3.94 -4.57 -16.27
N GLN A 59 3.34 -4.03 -17.34
CA GLN A 59 4.07 -3.42 -18.45
C GLN A 59 3.92 -1.90 -18.43
N VAL A 60 5.03 -1.19 -18.55
CA VAL A 60 5.08 0.27 -18.69
C VAL A 60 5.66 0.61 -20.06
N ASP A 61 4.87 1.25 -20.93
CA ASP A 61 5.25 1.55 -22.32
C ASP A 61 5.76 0.33 -23.15
N GLU A 62 5.25 -0.88 -22.87
CA GLU A 62 5.65 -2.18 -23.46
C GLU A 62 6.93 -2.80 -22.87
N ALA A 63 7.59 -2.15 -21.90
CA ALA A 63 8.69 -2.75 -21.15
C ALA A 63 8.21 -3.24 -19.78
N ASP A 64 8.99 -4.10 -19.12
CA ASP A 64 8.78 -4.45 -17.72
C ASP A 64 8.84 -3.19 -16.83
N PHE A 65 7.97 -3.09 -15.83
CA PHE A 65 7.97 -1.96 -14.89
C PHE A 65 9.30 -1.80 -14.14
N CYS A 66 10.02 -2.89 -13.89
CA CYS A 66 11.34 -2.87 -13.25
C CYS A 66 12.46 -2.41 -14.21
N ALA A 67 12.23 -2.39 -15.52
CA ALA A 67 13.29 -2.17 -16.51
C ALA A 67 14.02 -0.82 -16.33
N THR A 68 13.28 0.25 -15.98
CA THR A 68 13.91 1.57 -15.80
C THR A 68 14.78 1.63 -14.54
N THR A 69 14.32 1.04 -13.45
CA THR A 69 15.11 0.99 -12.21
C THR A 69 16.32 0.07 -12.35
N THR A 70 16.15 -1.05 -13.05
CA THR A 70 17.23 -2.02 -13.34
C THR A 70 18.30 -1.36 -14.20
N ASP A 71 17.92 -0.73 -15.32
CA ASP A 71 18.84 0.01 -16.21
C ASP A 71 19.59 1.14 -15.47
N TYR A 72 18.92 1.85 -14.57
CA TYR A 72 19.58 2.86 -13.72
C TYR A 72 20.63 2.23 -12.79
N ILE A 73 20.28 1.14 -12.10
CA ILE A 73 21.18 0.45 -11.18
C ILE A 73 22.37 -0.12 -11.96
N GLU A 74 22.14 -0.78 -13.09
CA GLU A 74 23.18 -1.36 -13.95
C GLU A 74 24.15 -0.30 -14.47
N ARG A 75 23.66 0.83 -14.98
CA ARG A 75 24.52 1.91 -15.48
C ARG A 75 25.34 2.55 -14.37
N LEU A 76 24.72 2.77 -13.21
CA LEU A 76 25.42 3.31 -12.06
C LEU A 76 26.49 2.32 -11.57
N PHE A 77 26.16 1.03 -11.45
CA PHE A 77 27.09 -0.02 -11.07
C PHE A 77 28.27 -0.09 -12.04
N THR A 78 28.01 -0.12 -13.35
CA THR A 78 29.04 -0.11 -14.39
C THR A 78 29.93 1.14 -14.34
N SER A 79 29.39 2.29 -13.94
CA SER A 79 30.20 3.51 -13.78
C SER A 79 31.11 3.51 -12.55
N LEU A 80 30.81 2.66 -11.57
CA LEU A 80 31.52 2.52 -10.30
C LEU A 80 32.54 1.38 -10.35
N ASP A 81 32.20 0.29 -11.03
CA ASP A 81 33.07 -0.85 -11.36
C ASP A 81 34.10 -0.42 -12.42
N ARG A 82 35.23 0.12 -11.96
CA ARG A 82 36.31 0.64 -12.82
C ARG A 82 37.22 -0.47 -13.32
N ASN A 83 37.31 -1.56 -12.57
CA ASN A 83 38.16 -2.69 -12.89
C ASN A 83 37.44 -3.76 -13.75
N GLU A 84 36.14 -3.58 -13.99
CA GLU A 84 35.25 -4.44 -14.77
C GLU A 84 35.16 -5.88 -14.20
N ASP A 85 35.31 -6.03 -12.88
CA ASP A 85 35.27 -7.34 -12.20
C ASP A 85 33.86 -7.79 -11.80
N GLN A 86 32.83 -6.97 -12.09
CA GLN A 86 31.42 -7.17 -11.75
C GLN A 86 31.11 -7.10 -10.26
N PHE A 87 32.03 -6.56 -9.46
CA PHE A 87 31.85 -6.27 -8.05
C PHE A 87 32.25 -4.82 -7.76
N ILE A 88 31.78 -4.27 -6.65
CA ILE A 88 32.31 -3.03 -6.11
C ILE A 88 33.18 -3.37 -4.92
N ASP A 89 34.47 -3.10 -5.04
CA ASP A 89 35.44 -3.32 -3.96
C ASP A 89 35.57 -2.09 -3.03
N GLN A 90 36.41 -2.21 -1.99
CA GLN A 90 36.62 -1.13 -1.03
C GLN A 90 37.14 0.17 -1.66
N THR A 91 37.92 0.10 -2.75
CA THR A 91 38.45 1.28 -3.44
C THR A 91 37.38 1.96 -4.29
N GLU A 92 36.50 1.17 -4.91
CA GLU A 92 35.40 1.68 -5.72
C GLU A 92 34.27 2.25 -4.86
N MET A 93 34.09 1.72 -3.64
CA MET A 93 33.18 2.25 -2.61
C MET A 93 33.42 3.73 -2.27
N GLU A 94 34.61 4.28 -2.52
CA GLU A 94 34.89 5.72 -2.35
C GLU A 94 34.07 6.59 -3.30
N ASN A 95 33.76 6.07 -4.49
CA ASN A 95 33.00 6.78 -5.51
C ASN A 95 31.49 6.51 -5.41
N VAL A 96 31.06 5.59 -4.54
CA VAL A 96 29.64 5.29 -4.33
C VAL A 96 28.98 6.46 -3.63
N PRO A 97 28.03 7.17 -4.28
CA PRO A 97 27.41 8.35 -3.71
C PRO A 97 26.56 8.01 -2.49
N ALA A 98 26.31 9.02 -1.67
CA ALA A 98 25.37 8.92 -0.57
C ALA A 98 23.93 9.06 -1.09
N PHE A 99 23.04 8.17 -0.68
CA PHE A 99 21.64 8.17 -1.13
C PHE A 99 20.64 8.62 -0.05
N GLY A 100 21.12 9.24 1.03
CA GLY A 100 20.32 9.78 2.12
C GLY A 100 19.96 8.76 3.21
N ILE A 101 20.49 7.53 3.17
CA ILE A 101 20.33 6.56 4.25
C ILE A 101 21.47 6.73 5.24
N ARG A 102 21.23 7.50 6.31
CA ARG A 102 22.25 7.78 7.35
C ARG A 102 23.00 6.55 7.86
N LEU A 103 22.33 5.40 7.97
CA LEU A 103 22.93 4.15 8.43
C LEU A 103 24.02 3.62 7.48
N PHE A 104 23.85 3.78 6.16
CA PHE A 104 24.75 3.21 5.13
C PHE A 104 25.64 4.27 4.46
N ASP A 105 25.32 5.55 4.63
CA ASP A 105 26.06 6.67 4.01
C ASP A 105 27.14 7.26 4.92
N GLN A 106 27.14 6.89 6.20
CA GLN A 106 28.11 7.39 7.17
C GLN A 106 29.25 6.39 7.39
N GLY A 107 30.42 6.91 7.77
CA GLY A 107 31.60 6.11 8.10
C GLY A 107 32.58 5.99 6.94
N SER A 108 33.63 5.18 7.14
CA SER A 108 34.63 4.93 6.11
C SER A 108 34.06 4.00 5.02
N PRO A 109 34.62 4.01 3.79
CA PRO A 109 34.22 3.07 2.73
C PRO A 109 34.21 1.61 3.18
N ALA A 110 35.16 1.23 4.05
CA ALA A 110 35.22 -0.11 4.64
C ALA A 110 34.04 -0.43 5.56
N ASP A 111 33.60 0.54 6.37
CA ASP A 111 32.46 0.36 7.27
C ASP A 111 31.15 0.27 6.48
N ARG A 112 31.01 1.10 5.43
CA ARG A 112 29.88 1.05 4.50
C ARG A 112 29.82 -0.32 3.82
N LEU A 113 30.93 -0.79 3.27
CA LEU A 113 30.99 -2.09 2.59
C LEU A 113 30.56 -3.24 3.51
N LYS A 114 31.06 -3.29 4.76
CA LYS A 114 30.64 -4.31 5.75
C LYS A 114 29.15 -4.34 6.07
N LEU A 115 28.46 -3.20 5.93
CA LEU A 115 27.02 -3.09 6.19
C LEU A 115 26.18 -3.48 4.97
N LEU A 116 26.73 -3.29 3.77
CA LEU A 116 26.06 -3.55 2.50
C LEU A 116 26.34 -4.96 1.96
N ASP A 117 27.50 -5.52 2.28
CA ASP A 117 27.90 -6.91 2.05
C ASP A 117 27.11 -7.84 2.98
N VAL A 118 26.13 -8.54 2.40
CA VAL A 118 25.23 -9.45 3.11
C VAL A 118 25.67 -10.88 2.84
N ALA A 119 24.83 -11.76 2.31
CA ALA A 119 25.17 -13.16 2.13
C ALA A 119 25.31 -13.41 0.63
N PRO A 120 26.49 -13.86 0.16
CA PRO A 120 27.70 -14.23 0.91
C PRO A 120 28.53 -13.02 1.37
N ARG A 121 29.09 -13.09 2.60
CA ARG A 121 30.00 -12.04 3.12
C ARG A 121 31.39 -12.17 2.51
N ASP A 122 31.59 -11.63 1.32
CA ASP A 122 32.81 -11.80 0.54
C ASP A 122 33.69 -10.54 0.48
N GLN A 123 33.36 -9.50 1.25
CA GLN A 123 34.03 -8.19 1.26
C GLN A 123 33.99 -7.49 -0.09
N LYS A 124 33.03 -7.85 -0.94
CA LYS A 124 32.73 -7.20 -2.19
C LYS A 124 31.23 -6.92 -2.22
N LEU A 125 30.82 -6.00 -3.09
CA LEU A 125 29.41 -5.73 -3.29
C LEU A 125 29.00 -6.24 -4.67
N SER A 126 28.15 -7.26 -4.68
CA SER A 126 27.53 -7.73 -5.92
C SER A 126 26.47 -6.74 -6.44
N ILE A 127 26.10 -6.88 -7.71
CA ILE A 127 25.01 -6.07 -8.28
C ILE A 127 23.68 -6.23 -7.54
N GLY A 128 23.40 -7.42 -6.99
CA GLY A 128 22.17 -7.68 -6.22
C GLY A 128 22.16 -6.96 -4.86
N GLU A 129 23.30 -6.90 -4.18
CA GLU A 129 23.43 -6.17 -2.91
C GLU A 129 23.39 -4.67 -3.15
N PHE A 130 24.04 -4.20 -4.22
CA PHE A 130 23.96 -2.81 -4.65
C PHE A 130 22.52 -2.40 -5.01
N ALA A 131 21.80 -3.25 -5.75
CA ALA A 131 20.38 -3.03 -6.06
C ALA A 131 19.55 -2.91 -4.77
N THR A 132 19.79 -3.79 -3.80
CA THR A 132 19.12 -3.76 -2.48
C THR A 132 19.39 -2.44 -1.74
N TYR A 133 20.62 -1.94 -1.80
CA TYR A 133 20.99 -0.65 -1.24
C TYR A 133 20.26 0.52 -1.91
N ILE A 134 20.24 0.58 -3.24
CA ILE A 134 19.52 1.62 -3.99
C ILE A 134 18.02 1.56 -3.73
N HIS A 135 17.42 0.37 -3.71
CA HIS A 135 16.00 0.20 -3.39
C HIS A 135 15.64 0.67 -1.98
N ARG A 136 16.55 0.54 -1.00
CA ARG A 136 16.33 1.11 0.34
C ARG A 136 16.33 2.63 0.32
N ALA A 137 17.07 3.25 -0.60
CA ALA A 137 17.26 4.70 -0.61
C ALA A 137 16.22 5.42 -1.45
N GLN A 138 15.91 4.90 -2.63
CA GLN A 138 15.00 5.50 -3.60
C GLN A 138 13.62 4.83 -3.61
N GLY A 139 13.45 3.70 -2.93
CA GLY A 139 12.26 2.86 -2.99
C GLY A 139 12.38 1.75 -4.04
N SER A 140 11.54 0.71 -3.93
CA SER A 140 11.41 -0.31 -4.96
C SER A 140 10.54 0.16 -6.13
N ALA A 141 10.65 -0.51 -7.28
CA ALA A 141 9.90 -0.16 -8.49
C ALA A 141 8.37 -0.29 -8.32
N PHE A 142 7.92 -1.00 -7.29
CA PHE A 142 6.52 -1.13 -6.91
C PHE A 142 6.34 -0.73 -5.44
N ARG A 143 5.25 -0.03 -5.10
CA ARG A 143 4.91 0.32 -3.72
C ARG A 143 3.43 0.13 -3.46
N ILE A 144 3.11 -0.36 -2.27
CA ILE A 144 1.74 -0.37 -1.74
C ILE A 144 1.55 0.86 -0.85
N ALA A 145 0.44 1.57 -1.03
CA ALA A 145 0.08 2.72 -0.20
C ALA A 145 -1.37 2.60 0.25
N GLY A 146 -1.62 2.73 1.56
CA GLY A 146 -2.98 2.85 2.09
C GLY A 146 -3.52 4.26 1.86
N ALA A 147 -4.74 4.38 1.35
CA ALA A 147 -5.45 5.65 1.23
C ALA A 147 -6.71 5.61 2.11
N PRO A 148 -6.72 6.32 3.25
CA PRO A 148 -7.92 6.43 4.06
C PRO A 148 -8.98 7.17 3.24
N THR A 149 -10.18 6.60 3.15
CA THR A 149 -11.32 7.28 2.53
C THR A 149 -12.02 8.17 3.54
N ARG A 150 -11.86 7.87 4.85
CA ARG A 150 -12.47 8.56 5.97
C ARG A 150 -11.51 8.73 7.12
N THR A 151 -11.69 9.81 7.88
CA THR A 151 -10.92 10.09 9.10
C THR A 151 -10.95 8.95 10.13
N SER A 152 -12.11 8.31 10.29
CA SER A 152 -12.34 7.18 11.21
C SER A 152 -11.48 5.95 10.89
N GLN A 153 -10.94 5.85 9.66
CA GLN A 153 -10.04 4.77 9.24
C GLN A 153 -8.57 5.05 9.57
N VAL A 154 -8.23 6.30 9.90
CA VAL A 154 -6.89 6.68 10.37
C VAL A 154 -6.68 6.31 11.84
N ILE A 155 -7.76 5.94 12.54
CA ILE A 155 -7.70 5.52 13.93
C ILE A 155 -7.19 4.08 14.00
N GLU A 156 -6.01 3.91 14.59
CA GLU A 156 -5.41 2.60 14.91
C GLU A 156 -6.09 1.98 16.14
N LEU A 157 -7.41 1.76 16.09
CA LEU A 157 -8.14 1.28 17.27
C LEU A 157 -7.80 -0.18 17.61
N PHE A 158 -7.56 -1.01 16.60
CA PHE A 158 -7.04 -2.38 16.79
C PHE A 158 -5.80 -2.38 17.66
N ARG A 159 -4.75 -1.69 17.23
CA ARG A 159 -3.49 -1.60 17.97
C ARG A 159 -3.61 -1.04 19.39
N LYS A 160 -4.65 -0.25 19.67
CA LYS A 160 -4.90 0.30 21.00
C LYS A 160 -5.63 -0.69 21.92
N LEU A 161 -6.36 -1.64 21.35
CA LEU A 161 -7.13 -2.66 22.06
C LEU A 161 -6.39 -4.00 22.15
N ASP A 162 -5.64 -4.33 21.11
CA ASP A 162 -4.74 -5.48 20.98
C ASP A 162 -3.58 -5.33 21.99
N TYR A 163 -3.79 -5.89 23.18
CA TYR A 163 -2.86 -5.80 24.30
C TYR A 163 -1.77 -6.86 24.19
N ASN A 164 -2.11 -8.04 23.66
CA ASN A 164 -1.18 -9.14 23.50
C ASN A 164 -0.32 -9.01 22.21
N GLY A 165 -0.69 -8.12 21.30
CA GLY A 165 0.02 -7.83 20.06
C GLY A 165 -0.15 -8.90 18.97
N ASP A 166 -1.24 -9.68 19.03
CA ASP A 166 -1.50 -10.77 18.09
C ASP A 166 -2.08 -10.29 16.74
N GLY A 167 -2.42 -9.01 16.62
CA GLY A 167 -2.94 -8.39 15.40
C GLY A 167 -4.46 -8.51 15.23
N SER A 168 -5.14 -9.09 16.20
CA SER A 168 -6.60 -9.20 16.31
C SER A 168 -7.07 -8.56 17.62
N VAL A 169 -8.39 -8.50 17.85
CA VAL A 169 -8.93 -8.07 19.15
C VAL A 169 -9.91 -9.14 19.62
N SER A 170 -9.50 -9.86 20.65
CA SER A 170 -10.28 -10.94 21.26
C SER A 170 -11.47 -10.43 22.08
N ASP A 171 -12.43 -11.31 22.37
CA ASP A 171 -13.56 -11.00 23.27
C ASP A 171 -13.06 -10.45 24.64
N ALA A 172 -11.95 -10.97 25.17
CA ALA A 172 -11.36 -10.49 26.43
C ALA A 172 -10.78 -9.08 26.33
N GLU A 173 -10.22 -8.70 25.18
CA GLU A 173 -9.68 -7.35 24.95
C GLU A 173 -10.78 -6.33 24.72
N PHE A 174 -11.90 -6.73 24.09
CA PHE A 174 -13.09 -5.90 24.03
C PHE A 174 -13.73 -5.68 25.41
N GLU A 175 -13.78 -6.68 26.29
CA GLU A 175 -14.21 -6.45 27.70
C GLU A 175 -13.28 -5.47 28.42
N ALA A 176 -11.98 -5.52 28.12
CA ALA A 176 -11.00 -4.61 28.69
C ALA A 176 -10.96 -3.24 27.98
N SER A 177 -11.75 -3.01 26.91
CA SER A 177 -11.61 -1.85 26.04
C SER A 177 -11.79 -0.53 26.78
N SER A 178 -12.76 -0.45 27.69
CA SER A 178 -13.01 0.75 28.48
C SER A 178 -11.79 1.16 29.31
N ARG A 179 -11.06 0.18 29.85
CA ARG A 179 -9.84 0.41 30.63
C ARG A 179 -8.62 0.66 29.74
N ALA A 180 -8.48 -0.07 28.64
CA ALA A 180 -7.37 0.08 27.71
C ALA A 180 -7.37 1.47 27.06
N LEU A 181 -8.56 2.00 26.75
CA LEU A 181 -8.68 3.27 26.07
C LEU A 181 -8.69 4.50 26.98
N THR A 182 -8.83 4.34 28.31
CA THR A 182 -8.83 5.48 29.26
C THR A 182 -7.58 6.34 29.14
N GLN A 183 -6.43 5.78 28.77
CA GLN A 183 -5.18 6.54 28.59
C GLN A 183 -5.20 7.51 27.39
N PHE A 184 -6.18 7.37 26.49
CA PHE A 184 -6.33 8.24 25.33
C PHE A 184 -7.34 9.37 25.56
N ASP A 185 -8.19 9.25 26.58
CA ASP A 185 -9.08 10.31 27.05
C ASP A 185 -8.23 11.39 27.73
N ARG A 186 -8.05 12.53 27.06
CA ARG A 186 -7.09 13.56 27.49
C ARG A 186 -7.76 14.66 28.30
N ASP A 187 -9.02 14.95 28.04
CA ASP A 187 -9.79 15.92 28.80
C ASP A 187 -10.56 15.29 29.97
N GLU A 188 -10.43 13.96 30.15
CA GLU A 188 -11.00 13.17 31.24
C GLU A 188 -12.53 13.28 31.29
N ASP A 189 -13.17 13.42 30.11
CA ASP A 189 -14.62 13.54 29.96
C ASP A 189 -15.35 12.19 29.83
N GLU A 190 -14.59 11.08 29.93
CA GLU A 190 -15.03 9.69 29.79
C GLU A 190 -15.47 9.29 28.37
N VAL A 191 -15.29 10.18 27.38
CA VAL A 191 -15.77 9.99 26.01
C VAL A 191 -14.66 10.23 24.99
N LEU A 192 -14.32 9.19 24.24
CA LEU A 192 -13.17 9.24 23.33
C LEU A 192 -13.56 9.84 21.98
N ASN A 193 -13.02 11.02 21.67
CA ASN A 193 -13.24 11.66 20.37
C ASN A 193 -12.19 11.25 19.31
N LEU A 194 -12.45 11.57 18.04
CA LEU A 194 -11.54 11.25 16.93
C LEU A 194 -10.14 11.88 17.09
N ALA A 195 -10.00 13.03 17.77
CA ALA A 195 -8.72 13.72 17.91
C ALA A 195 -7.83 13.07 18.98
N GLU A 196 -8.45 12.51 20.01
CA GLU A 196 -7.81 11.77 21.11
C GLU A 196 -7.30 10.40 20.68
N LEU A 197 -8.09 9.71 19.85
CA LEU A 197 -7.74 8.40 19.33
C LEU A 197 -6.71 8.45 18.18
N ARG A 198 -6.41 9.62 17.63
CA ARG A 198 -5.35 9.75 16.61
C ARG A 198 -3.95 9.67 17.25
N PRO A 199 -2.95 9.14 16.50
CA PRO A 199 -1.56 9.19 16.95
C PRO A 199 -1.13 10.65 17.19
N PHE A 200 -0.46 10.89 18.31
CA PHE A 200 0.01 12.22 18.70
C PHE A 200 1.21 12.62 17.83
N ASN A 201 0.98 13.44 16.81
CA ASN A 201 2.05 14.06 16.04
C ASN A 201 2.46 15.37 16.74
N ALA A 202 3.55 15.34 17.51
CA ALA A 202 4.09 16.49 18.25
C ALA A 202 4.53 17.68 17.35
N ASN A 203 4.66 17.46 16.03
CA ASN A 203 5.10 18.47 15.07
C ASN A 203 3.92 19.15 14.35
N GLN A 204 2.97 19.73 15.07
CA GLN A 204 1.88 20.51 14.45
C GLN A 204 2.36 21.85 13.85
N THR A 205 3.53 22.36 14.23
CA THR A 205 4.12 23.61 13.70
C THR A 205 5.00 23.41 12.48
N GLN A 206 5.19 22.17 12.04
CA GLN A 206 5.79 21.85 10.77
C GLN A 206 4.82 20.93 10.03
N THR A 207 3.92 21.52 9.25
CA THR A 207 3.41 20.89 8.02
C THR A 207 4.58 20.69 7.07
N VAL A 208 5.50 19.80 7.44
CA VAL A 208 6.37 19.12 6.50
C VAL A 208 5.42 18.26 5.69
N VAL A 209 5.09 18.75 4.50
CA VAL A 209 4.51 18.01 3.37
C VAL A 209 5.56 16.99 2.90
N GLY A 210 5.92 16.09 3.81
CA GLY A 210 6.92 15.07 3.63
C GLY A 210 6.32 13.77 4.10
N GLY A 211 5.52 13.14 3.22
CA GLY A 211 5.46 11.69 3.01
C GLY A 211 5.19 10.75 4.19
N GLY A 212 5.04 11.23 5.42
CA GLY A 212 4.48 10.50 6.55
C GLY A 212 2.97 10.48 6.38
N GLN A 213 2.50 9.81 5.32
CA GLN A 213 1.12 9.34 5.28
C GLN A 213 0.92 8.55 6.58
N GLY A 214 -0.14 8.83 7.34
CA GLY A 214 -0.58 7.86 8.33
C GLY A 214 -0.74 6.54 7.59
N GLU A 215 0.13 5.58 7.86
CA GLU A 215 0.15 4.30 7.17
C GLU A 215 -1.14 3.58 7.55
N THR A 216 -2.15 3.69 6.70
CA THR A 216 -3.37 2.89 6.90
C THR A 216 -2.95 1.45 6.70
N GLU A 217 -3.08 0.63 7.74
CA GLU A 217 -2.77 -0.79 7.67
C GLU A 217 -3.59 -1.44 6.55
N THR A 218 -2.89 -1.98 5.56
CA THR A 218 -3.50 -2.73 4.47
C THR A 218 -3.31 -4.22 4.71
N PRO A 219 -4.21 -5.11 4.28
CA PRO A 219 -3.98 -6.56 4.35
C PRO A 219 -3.09 -7.07 3.20
N PHE A 220 -2.50 -6.16 2.41
CA PHE A 220 -1.65 -6.49 1.27
C PHE A 220 -0.18 -6.32 1.66
N ARG A 221 0.64 -7.33 1.35
CA ARG A 221 2.09 -7.30 1.54
C ARG A 221 2.76 -7.52 0.20
N GLN A 222 3.74 -6.68 -0.10
CA GLN A 222 4.59 -6.85 -1.26
C GLN A 222 5.59 -7.98 -1.00
N LEU A 223 5.89 -8.78 -2.02
CA LEU A 223 6.94 -9.79 -1.99
C LEU A 223 7.96 -9.45 -3.07
N ASP A 224 8.89 -8.55 -2.75
CA ASP A 224 9.93 -8.06 -3.68
C ASP A 224 11.36 -8.26 -3.17
N ASN A 225 11.56 -8.31 -1.85
CA ASN A 225 12.86 -8.51 -1.22
C ASN A 225 12.76 -9.22 0.15
N ASP A 226 13.89 -9.67 0.69
CA ASP A 226 13.98 -10.41 1.96
C ASP A 226 13.39 -9.66 3.17
N ARG A 227 13.35 -8.33 3.15
CA ARG A 227 12.71 -7.56 4.22
C ARG A 227 11.20 -7.68 4.11
N SER A 228 10.65 -7.45 2.93
CA SER A 228 9.22 -7.57 2.64
C SER A 228 8.71 -8.98 2.94
N ILE A 229 9.50 -10.01 2.60
CA ILE A 229 9.21 -11.40 2.87
C ILE A 229 9.22 -11.66 4.38
N ARG A 230 10.25 -11.23 5.12
CA ARG A 230 10.27 -11.39 6.58
C ARG A 230 9.10 -10.71 7.27
N GLN A 231 8.74 -9.51 6.85
CA GLN A 231 7.55 -8.81 7.35
C GLN A 231 6.27 -9.58 7.01
N ALA A 232 6.15 -10.12 5.80
CA ALA A 232 5.02 -10.95 5.42
C ALA A 232 4.93 -12.23 6.28
N VAL A 233 6.05 -12.88 6.59
CA VAL A 233 6.09 -14.04 7.51
C VAL A 233 5.60 -13.65 8.90
N ASP A 234 6.07 -12.54 9.46
CA ASP A 234 5.64 -12.09 10.78
C ASP A 234 4.13 -11.82 10.83
N GLU A 235 3.57 -11.25 9.76
CA GLU A 235 2.15 -10.94 9.65
C GLU A 235 1.29 -12.19 9.39
N LEU A 236 1.84 -13.19 8.68
CA LEU A 236 1.21 -14.50 8.54
C LEU A 236 1.13 -15.22 9.89
N LEU A 237 2.23 -15.20 10.66
CA LEU A 237 2.29 -15.81 11.98
C LEU A 237 1.33 -15.15 12.96
N LYS A 238 1.25 -13.81 12.96
CA LYS A 238 0.25 -13.10 13.78
C LYS A 238 -1.17 -13.54 13.45
N LYS A 239 -1.51 -13.54 12.16
CA LYS A 239 -2.89 -13.71 11.73
C LYS A 239 -3.42 -15.15 11.77
N TYR A 240 -2.61 -16.14 11.43
CA TYR A 240 -3.11 -17.48 11.12
C TYR A 240 -2.65 -18.58 12.10
N VAL A 241 -2.01 -18.23 13.21
CA VAL A 241 -1.42 -19.22 14.14
C VAL A 241 -2.40 -19.74 15.19
N GLU A 242 -3.64 -19.26 15.22
CA GLU A 242 -4.62 -19.73 16.19
C GLU A 242 -5.33 -21.00 15.72
N HIS A 243 -4.83 -22.16 16.19
CA HIS A 243 -5.60 -23.25 16.84
C HIS A 243 -4.84 -24.60 16.97
N ALA A 244 -3.49 -24.63 17.03
CA ALA A 244 -2.81 -25.91 17.31
C ALA A 244 -1.39 -25.88 17.88
N ASN A 245 -0.69 -24.74 17.94
CA ASN A 245 0.72 -24.75 18.34
C ASN A 245 0.99 -23.92 19.61
N PRO A 246 1.38 -24.54 20.74
CA PRO A 246 1.76 -23.82 21.95
C PRO A 246 3.04 -22.99 21.80
N LYS A 247 3.80 -23.13 20.71
CA LYS A 247 5.00 -22.33 20.41
C LYS A 247 4.75 -21.10 19.53
N GLN A 248 3.55 -20.97 18.93
CA GLN A 248 3.17 -19.85 18.05
C GLN A 248 4.18 -19.52 16.92
N ASP A 249 4.91 -20.52 16.42
CA ASP A 249 6.03 -20.34 15.50
C ASP A 249 5.85 -20.97 14.11
N ALA A 250 4.69 -21.58 13.86
CA ALA A 250 4.43 -22.31 12.62
C ALA A 250 2.96 -22.26 12.18
N LEU A 251 2.75 -22.23 10.86
CA LEU A 251 1.45 -22.15 10.20
C LEU A 251 0.97 -23.55 9.78
N ALA A 252 -0.22 -23.97 10.20
CA ALA A 252 -0.71 -25.30 9.82
C ALA A 252 -0.97 -25.39 8.30
N LEU A 253 -0.52 -26.46 7.64
CA LEU A 253 -0.85 -26.71 6.23
C LEU A 253 -2.37 -26.83 6.00
N ALA A 254 -3.12 -27.17 7.06
CA ALA A 254 -4.58 -27.19 7.05
C ALA A 254 -5.20 -25.83 6.67
N CYS A 255 -4.54 -24.70 6.96
CA CYS A 255 -4.99 -23.37 6.54
C CYS A 255 -5.15 -23.28 5.01
N PHE A 256 -4.32 -24.00 4.25
CA PHE A 256 -4.36 -24.05 2.79
C PHE A 256 -5.28 -25.17 2.26
N SER A 257 -5.77 -26.05 3.13
CA SER A 257 -6.42 -27.32 2.75
C SER A 257 -7.91 -27.22 2.39
N SER A 258 -8.48 -26.01 2.31
CA SER A 258 -9.87 -25.84 1.84
C SER A 258 -10.09 -26.36 0.40
N THR A 259 -9.01 -26.64 -0.36
CA THR A 259 -9.11 -27.38 -1.62
C THR A 259 -7.93 -28.31 -1.89
N SER A 260 -8.24 -29.53 -2.34
CA SER A 260 -7.31 -30.64 -2.60
C SER A 260 -6.20 -30.41 -3.65
N SER A 261 -6.16 -29.25 -4.31
CA SER A 261 -5.13 -28.90 -5.31
C SER A 261 -4.07 -27.93 -4.79
N GLU A 262 -4.36 -27.14 -3.74
CA GLU A 262 -3.41 -26.18 -3.14
C GLU A 262 -2.47 -26.88 -2.15
N ALA A 263 -2.98 -27.91 -1.45
CA ALA A 263 -2.22 -28.70 -0.48
C ALA A 263 -0.97 -29.37 -1.08
N SER A 264 -1.02 -29.82 -2.34
CA SER A 264 0.11 -30.53 -2.96
C SER A 264 1.31 -29.65 -3.32
N LEU A 265 1.12 -28.34 -3.56
CA LEU A 265 2.23 -27.43 -3.90
C LEU A 265 2.92 -26.87 -2.67
N ILE A 266 2.18 -26.72 -1.56
CA ILE A 266 2.74 -26.17 -0.33
C ILE A 266 3.38 -27.24 0.56
N GLN A 267 2.98 -28.51 0.41
CA GLN A 267 3.63 -29.67 1.01
C GLN A 267 5.11 -29.80 0.62
N ASP A 268 5.50 -29.35 -0.57
CA ASP A 268 6.90 -29.39 -1.01
C ASP A 268 7.81 -28.48 -0.17
N PHE A 269 7.24 -27.54 0.59
CA PHE A 269 7.98 -26.62 1.46
C PHE A 269 8.04 -27.06 2.92
N ASP A 270 7.20 -28.02 3.32
CA ASP A 270 7.24 -28.69 4.64
C ASP A 270 8.34 -29.77 4.60
N LYS A 271 9.55 -29.41 5.04
CA LYS A 271 10.74 -30.26 4.90
C LYS A 271 10.80 -31.34 5.96
N ASP A 272 10.26 -31.09 7.15
CA ASP A 272 10.21 -32.06 8.24
C ASP A 272 8.92 -32.90 8.24
N ALA A 273 7.98 -32.58 7.34
CA ALA A 273 6.71 -33.27 7.13
C ALA A 273 5.85 -33.31 8.40
N ASP A 274 5.96 -32.27 9.24
CA ASP A 274 5.24 -32.18 10.51
C ASP A 274 3.80 -31.63 10.35
N GLY A 275 3.44 -31.19 9.14
CA GLY A 275 2.13 -30.63 8.83
C GLY A 275 2.00 -29.15 9.17
N TYR A 276 3.11 -28.48 9.49
CA TYR A 276 3.23 -27.05 9.74
C TYR A 276 4.33 -26.44 8.86
N LEU A 277 4.23 -25.13 8.62
CA LEU A 277 5.27 -24.35 7.96
C LEU A 277 5.91 -23.46 9.01
N ASN A 278 7.16 -23.76 9.36
CA ASN A 278 7.92 -22.92 10.27
C ASN A 278 8.41 -21.63 9.58
N ARG A 279 9.06 -20.74 10.34
CA ARG A 279 9.53 -19.44 9.85
C ARG A 279 10.51 -19.53 8.67
N GLU A 280 11.36 -20.56 8.65
CA GLU A 280 12.34 -20.77 7.58
C GLU A 280 11.67 -21.30 6.32
N GLU A 281 10.73 -22.24 6.46
CA GLU A 281 9.96 -22.82 5.35
C GLU A 281 9.04 -21.79 4.70
N MET A 282 8.32 -20.99 5.50
CA MET A 282 7.52 -19.89 4.98
C MET A 282 8.38 -18.86 4.25
N SER A 283 9.58 -18.58 4.75
CA SER A 283 10.52 -17.71 4.03
C SER A 283 10.83 -18.31 2.65
N VAL A 284 11.24 -19.58 2.57
CA VAL A 284 11.54 -20.24 1.29
C VAL A 284 10.34 -20.23 0.35
N TRP A 285 9.14 -20.52 0.86
CA TRP A 285 7.89 -20.46 0.10
C TRP A 285 7.63 -19.06 -0.47
N LEU A 286 7.75 -18.01 0.34
CA LEU A 286 7.49 -16.63 -0.08
C LEU A 286 8.54 -16.05 -1.04
N HIS A 287 9.73 -16.64 -1.16
CA HIS A 287 10.67 -16.30 -2.23
C HIS A 287 10.17 -16.82 -3.60
N HIS A 288 9.50 -17.98 -3.62
CA HIS A 288 9.03 -18.63 -4.85
C HIS A 288 7.58 -19.13 -4.73
N PRO A 289 6.60 -18.27 -4.41
CA PRO A 289 5.25 -18.74 -4.18
C PRO A 289 4.55 -19.07 -5.50
N ALA A 290 3.73 -20.12 -5.46
CA ALA A 290 2.72 -20.35 -6.49
C ALA A 290 1.71 -19.19 -6.50
N SER A 291 1.21 -18.83 -7.68
CA SER A 291 0.28 -17.72 -7.84
C SER A 291 -1.16 -18.20 -7.89
N ASP A 292 -1.98 -17.79 -6.93
CA ASP A 292 -3.40 -18.14 -6.88
C ASP A 292 -4.25 -17.35 -7.88
N LEU A 293 -3.85 -16.10 -8.15
CA LEU A 293 -4.49 -15.20 -9.08
C LEU A 293 -3.44 -14.52 -9.96
N GLN A 294 -3.60 -14.59 -11.29
CA GLN A 294 -2.71 -13.94 -12.24
C GLN A 294 -3.44 -12.84 -13.00
N LEU A 295 -2.87 -11.63 -12.98
CA LEU A 295 -3.36 -10.44 -13.66
C LEU A 295 -2.29 -9.89 -14.59
N GLU A 296 -2.73 -9.29 -15.70
CA GLU A 296 -1.86 -8.56 -16.63
C GLU A 296 -2.35 -7.12 -16.75
N MET A 297 -1.44 -6.16 -16.63
CA MET A 297 -1.76 -4.75 -16.77
C MET A 297 -0.73 -4.00 -17.60
N ALA A 298 -1.20 -3.02 -18.36
CA ALA A 298 -0.36 -2.12 -19.14
C ALA A 298 -0.65 -0.67 -18.75
N LEU A 299 0.42 0.06 -18.41
CA LEU A 299 0.41 1.45 -17.94
C LEU A 299 1.16 2.35 -18.93
N PRO A 300 0.54 3.44 -19.41
CA PRO A 300 1.22 4.41 -20.27
C PRO A 300 2.04 5.40 -19.43
N ARG A 301 3.32 5.58 -19.77
CA ARG A 301 4.19 6.64 -19.23
C ARG A 301 4.44 7.70 -20.32
N GLN A 302 5.10 7.32 -21.41
CA GLN A 302 5.38 8.18 -22.57
C GLN A 302 4.48 7.85 -23.77
N LYS A 303 4.14 6.57 -23.98
CA LYS A 303 3.31 6.14 -25.11
C LYS A 303 1.85 6.50 -24.90
N ALA A 304 1.15 6.81 -25.99
CA ALA A 304 -0.24 7.26 -25.96
C ALA A 304 -1.19 6.07 -26.15
N PHE A 305 -1.50 5.37 -25.07
CA PHE A 305 -2.52 4.31 -25.06
C PHE A 305 -3.36 4.37 -23.79
N ARG A 306 -4.54 3.75 -23.82
CA ARG A 306 -5.40 3.64 -22.63
C ARG A 306 -4.88 2.51 -21.75
N PRO A 307 -4.82 2.69 -20.41
CA PRO A 307 -4.40 1.62 -19.52
C PRO A 307 -5.28 0.39 -19.68
N THR A 308 -4.68 -0.79 -19.55
CA THR A 308 -5.40 -2.06 -19.66
C THR A 308 -5.20 -2.92 -18.43
N LEU A 309 -6.22 -3.70 -18.10
CA LEU A 309 -6.22 -4.70 -17.04
C LEU A 309 -6.93 -5.94 -17.57
N LYS A 310 -6.27 -7.09 -17.48
CA LYS A 310 -6.79 -8.38 -17.92
C LYS A 310 -6.63 -9.41 -16.81
N PHE A 311 -7.66 -10.22 -16.65
CA PHE A 311 -7.58 -11.45 -15.88
C PHE A 311 -6.91 -12.53 -16.75
N VAL A 312 -5.90 -13.22 -16.22
CA VAL A 312 -5.15 -14.27 -16.94
C VAL A 312 -5.63 -15.64 -16.49
N SER A 313 -5.49 -15.95 -15.20
CA SER A 313 -5.85 -17.26 -14.65
C SER A 313 -6.10 -17.19 -13.14
N LYS A 314 -6.76 -18.24 -12.62
CA LYS A 314 -6.88 -18.50 -11.18
C LYS A 314 -6.54 -19.96 -10.91
N GLN A 315 -5.84 -20.23 -9.82
CA GLN A 315 -5.50 -21.57 -9.33
C GLN A 315 -6.31 -21.95 -8.09
N THR A 316 -6.98 -20.98 -7.47
CA THR A 316 -7.85 -21.16 -6.31
C THR A 316 -9.34 -21.08 -6.68
N PRO A 317 -10.22 -21.95 -6.13
CA PRO A 317 -11.67 -21.81 -6.28
C PRO A 317 -12.24 -20.65 -5.47
N ARG A 318 -11.48 -20.12 -4.49
CA ARG A 318 -11.89 -19.03 -3.59
C ARG A 318 -12.16 -17.72 -4.33
N VAL A 319 -11.54 -17.55 -5.50
CA VAL A 319 -11.82 -16.44 -6.41
C VAL A 319 -13.06 -16.75 -7.24
N THR A 320 -14.11 -15.97 -7.01
CA THR A 320 -15.43 -16.10 -7.65
C THR A 320 -15.87 -14.76 -8.25
N GLU A 321 -16.95 -14.78 -9.05
CA GLU A 321 -17.56 -13.57 -9.62
C GLU A 321 -16.59 -12.62 -10.34
N VAL A 322 -15.71 -13.18 -11.20
CA VAL A 322 -14.72 -12.37 -11.94
C VAL A 322 -15.41 -11.65 -13.10
N GLU A 323 -15.50 -10.33 -12.99
CA GLU A 323 -16.14 -9.45 -13.98
C GLU A 323 -15.17 -8.35 -14.44
N SER A 324 -15.12 -8.10 -15.74
CA SER A 324 -14.32 -7.02 -16.35
C SER A 324 -15.23 -5.92 -16.88
N PRO A 325 -15.78 -5.03 -16.02
CA PRO A 325 -16.74 -4.01 -16.43
C PRO A 325 -16.15 -2.98 -17.40
N SER A 326 -14.83 -2.81 -17.42
CA SER A 326 -14.15 -1.97 -18.42
C SER A 326 -12.74 -2.47 -18.70
N ARG A 327 -12.08 -1.92 -19.72
CA ARG A 327 -10.69 -2.29 -20.08
C ARG A 327 -9.68 -2.01 -18.98
N SER A 328 -10.00 -1.18 -17.99
CA SER A 328 -9.09 -0.77 -16.92
C SER A 328 -9.66 -1.04 -15.53
N ARG A 329 -10.71 -1.87 -15.43
CA ARG A 329 -11.40 -2.23 -14.19
C ARG A 329 -11.74 -3.71 -14.18
N LEU A 330 -11.39 -4.39 -13.10
CA LEU A 330 -11.71 -5.78 -12.83
C LEU A 330 -12.33 -5.86 -11.44
N GLN A 331 -13.40 -6.61 -11.30
CA GLN A 331 -14.03 -6.90 -10.03
C GLN A 331 -14.05 -8.40 -9.83
N LEU A 332 -13.81 -8.84 -8.59
CA LEU A 332 -13.93 -10.24 -8.21
C LEU A 332 -14.26 -10.34 -6.73
N ARG A 333 -14.76 -11.50 -6.33
CA ARG A 333 -14.95 -11.85 -4.92
C ARG A 333 -13.91 -12.89 -4.51
N LEU A 334 -13.34 -12.69 -3.34
CA LEU A 334 -12.40 -13.63 -2.72
C LEU A 334 -12.89 -13.89 -1.30
N ASP A 335 -13.35 -15.09 -1.03
CA ASP A 335 -14.08 -15.43 0.20
C ASP A 335 -15.26 -14.46 0.42
N SER A 336 -15.25 -13.68 1.51
CA SER A 336 -16.19 -12.60 1.81
C SER A 336 -15.75 -11.22 1.28
N LEU A 337 -14.52 -11.10 0.77
CA LEU A 337 -13.95 -9.84 0.33
C LEU A 337 -14.36 -9.53 -1.11
N GLN A 338 -14.94 -8.35 -1.34
CA GLN A 338 -15.12 -7.81 -2.67
C GLN A 338 -13.88 -7.01 -3.06
N LEU A 339 -13.19 -7.39 -4.13
CA LEU A 339 -11.99 -6.72 -4.62
C LEU A 339 -12.27 -6.05 -5.96
N GLU A 340 -11.89 -4.78 -6.06
CA GLU A 340 -11.97 -4.00 -7.27
C GLU A 340 -10.59 -3.45 -7.66
N PHE A 341 -10.07 -3.96 -8.76
CA PHE A 341 -8.81 -3.53 -9.34
C PHE A 341 -9.09 -2.45 -10.40
N ARG A 342 -8.34 -1.35 -10.34
CA ARG A 342 -8.38 -0.25 -11.31
C ARG A 342 -6.98 0.08 -11.79
N VAL A 343 -6.82 0.33 -13.07
CA VAL A 343 -5.58 0.87 -13.64
C VAL A 343 -5.86 2.27 -14.16
N LYS A 344 -5.07 3.26 -13.73
CA LYS A 344 -5.20 4.66 -14.13
C LYS A 344 -3.92 5.17 -14.76
N SER A 345 -4.07 6.11 -15.70
CA SER A 345 -2.94 6.86 -16.24
C SER A 345 -2.80 8.18 -15.51
N SER A 346 -1.61 8.43 -14.96
CA SER A 346 -1.20 9.72 -14.38
C SER A 346 -0.47 10.61 -15.40
N ARG A 347 -0.37 10.21 -16.67
CA ARG A 347 0.35 10.95 -17.73
C ARG A 347 -0.16 12.39 -17.91
N HIS A 348 -1.48 12.57 -17.89
CA HIS A 348 -2.10 13.89 -18.04
C HIS A 348 -1.67 14.85 -16.93
N MET A 349 -1.45 14.35 -15.71
CA MET A 349 -1.07 15.17 -14.56
C MET A 349 0.28 15.86 -14.75
N LEU A 350 1.26 15.20 -15.39
CA LEU A 350 2.55 15.83 -15.69
C LEU A 350 2.36 17.01 -16.66
N ALA A 351 1.62 16.77 -17.74
CA ALA A 351 1.35 17.81 -18.73
C ALA A 351 0.58 19.00 -18.12
N ASP A 352 -0.41 18.73 -17.27
CA ASP A 352 -1.18 19.75 -16.57
C ASP A 352 -0.33 20.56 -15.60
N ASN A 353 0.59 19.92 -14.86
CA ASN A 353 1.49 20.60 -13.93
C ASN A 353 2.57 21.43 -14.63
N VAL A 354 3.18 20.90 -15.68
CA VAL A 354 4.09 21.67 -16.52
C VAL A 354 3.37 22.91 -17.05
N ARG A 355 2.13 22.75 -17.55
CA ARG A 355 1.31 23.89 -18.00
C ARG A 355 0.97 24.87 -16.88
N PHE A 356 0.68 24.38 -15.68
CA PHE A 356 0.42 25.20 -14.49
C PHE A 356 1.64 26.07 -14.14
N TYR A 357 2.83 25.48 -14.03
CA TYR A 357 4.05 26.22 -13.70
C TYR A 357 4.51 27.13 -14.83
N GLN A 358 4.31 26.75 -16.09
CA GLN A 358 4.53 27.66 -17.22
C GLN A 358 3.59 28.87 -17.20
N THR A 359 2.38 28.72 -16.65
CA THR A 359 1.45 29.84 -16.47
C THR A 359 1.90 30.70 -15.28
N ARG A 360 2.30 30.08 -14.17
CA ARG A 360 2.85 30.79 -12.99
C ARG A 360 4.13 31.55 -13.32
N PHE A 361 5.02 30.99 -14.13
CA PHE A 361 6.22 31.66 -14.65
C PHE A 361 5.88 33.04 -15.18
N ARG A 362 4.89 33.14 -16.09
CA ARG A 362 4.46 34.41 -16.70
C ARG A 362 3.80 35.39 -15.72
N VAL A 363 3.27 34.88 -14.61
CA VAL A 363 2.62 35.71 -13.58
C VAL A 363 3.67 36.28 -12.62
N VAL A 364 4.73 35.52 -12.39
CA VAL A 364 5.79 35.83 -11.44
C VAL A 364 6.91 36.67 -12.07
N ASP A 365 7.18 36.44 -13.36
CA ASP A 365 7.99 37.29 -14.25
C ASP A 365 7.35 38.69 -14.33
N SER A 366 7.69 39.53 -13.36
CA SER A 366 7.02 40.81 -13.11
C SER A 366 7.51 41.89 -14.06
N ASP A 367 8.78 41.80 -14.43
CA ASP A 367 9.43 42.71 -15.37
C ASP A 367 9.29 42.25 -16.84
N LYS A 368 8.77 41.05 -17.08
CA LYS A 368 8.47 40.46 -18.40
C LYS A 368 9.73 40.29 -19.25
N ASN A 369 10.85 40.02 -18.60
CA ASN A 369 12.14 39.85 -19.26
C ASN A 369 12.29 38.46 -19.92
N GLY A 370 11.38 37.52 -19.64
CA GLY A 370 11.37 36.18 -20.23
C GLY A 370 12.24 35.13 -19.52
N TYR A 371 12.79 35.47 -18.35
CA TYR A 371 13.49 34.59 -17.43
C TYR A 371 13.00 34.86 -16.00
N LEU A 372 13.42 34.06 -15.02
CA LEU A 372 13.13 34.32 -13.62
C LEU A 372 14.43 34.51 -12.86
N SER A 373 14.53 35.62 -12.13
CA SER A 373 15.58 35.80 -11.13
C SER A 373 15.37 34.87 -9.92
N PRO A 374 16.39 34.67 -9.06
CA PRO A 374 16.24 33.86 -7.84
C PRO A 374 15.09 34.29 -6.94
N ASN A 375 14.83 35.61 -6.82
CA ASN A 375 13.73 36.14 -5.99
C ASN A 375 12.36 35.84 -6.58
N GLU A 376 12.24 35.86 -7.91
CA GLU A 376 11.01 35.53 -8.61
C GLU A 376 10.76 34.03 -8.56
N PHE A 377 11.78 33.20 -8.78
CA PHE A 377 11.66 31.75 -8.66
C PHE A 377 11.09 31.31 -7.31
N MET A 378 11.48 31.96 -6.21
CA MET A 378 10.94 31.68 -4.87
C MET A 378 9.42 31.85 -4.80
N GLN A 379 8.82 32.75 -5.58
CA GLN A 379 7.37 32.96 -5.61
C GLN A 379 6.59 31.86 -6.35
N LEU A 380 7.28 30.98 -7.08
CA LEU A 380 6.67 29.78 -7.64
C LEU A 380 6.30 28.76 -6.55
N ASN A 381 6.90 28.85 -5.35
CA ASN A 381 6.65 27.97 -4.21
C ASN A 381 6.73 26.48 -4.58
N ILE A 382 7.69 26.11 -5.42
CA ILE A 382 7.92 24.72 -5.82
C ILE A 382 8.52 23.97 -4.62
N PRO A 383 7.85 22.96 -4.02
CA PRO A 383 8.34 22.28 -2.83
C PRO A 383 9.74 21.68 -3.04
N GLY A 384 10.66 21.99 -2.12
CA GLY A 384 12.04 21.49 -2.12
C GLY A 384 12.80 21.80 -3.41
N ALA A 385 12.44 22.87 -4.13
CA ALA A 385 13.15 23.28 -5.33
C ALA A 385 14.35 24.15 -5.00
N ASP A 386 15.39 23.99 -5.80
CA ASP A 386 16.65 24.70 -5.67
C ASP A 386 16.92 25.39 -7.01
N TYR A 387 17.08 26.71 -6.96
CA TYR A 387 17.31 27.54 -8.13
C TYR A 387 18.54 27.07 -8.91
N GLN A 388 19.65 26.79 -8.20
CA GLN A 388 20.93 26.39 -8.81
C GLN A 388 20.87 25.05 -9.53
N LYS A 389 19.86 24.22 -9.23
CA LYS A 389 19.62 22.95 -9.92
C LYS A 389 18.65 23.09 -11.09
N ALA A 390 17.83 24.14 -11.08
CA ALA A 390 16.89 24.43 -12.14
C ALA A 390 17.58 25.18 -13.30
N ASP A 391 18.47 26.10 -12.95
CA ASP A 391 19.36 26.84 -13.86
C ASP A 391 20.52 25.92 -14.27
N LYS A 392 20.49 25.45 -15.52
CA LYS A 392 21.35 24.33 -15.97
C LYS A 392 22.67 24.82 -16.53
N ASP A 393 22.66 25.98 -17.16
CA ASP A 393 23.86 26.63 -17.69
C ASP A 393 24.49 27.62 -16.69
N GLN A 394 23.85 27.84 -15.54
CA GLN A 394 24.34 28.63 -14.41
C GLN A 394 24.54 30.10 -14.78
N ASP A 395 23.72 30.61 -15.69
CA ASP A 395 23.79 31.99 -16.17
C ASP A 395 22.98 32.98 -15.32
N GLU A 396 22.38 32.49 -14.22
CA GLU A 396 21.50 33.21 -13.30
C GLU A 396 20.18 33.67 -13.94
N MET A 397 19.81 33.15 -15.11
CA MET A 397 18.58 33.50 -15.84
C MET A 397 17.74 32.26 -16.14
N LEU A 398 16.89 31.85 -15.18
CA LEU A 398 16.08 30.66 -15.38
C LEU A 398 15.01 30.85 -16.46
N HIS A 399 15.19 30.19 -17.60
CA HIS A 399 14.23 30.22 -18.70
C HIS A 399 13.11 29.20 -18.53
N LYS A 400 12.04 29.38 -19.33
CA LYS A 400 10.85 28.52 -19.30
C LYS A 400 11.19 27.07 -19.67
N GLU A 401 12.07 26.88 -20.64
CA GLU A 401 12.55 25.58 -21.11
C GLU A 401 13.30 24.85 -20.00
N GLU A 402 14.21 25.54 -19.31
CA GLU A 402 14.96 24.99 -18.18
C GLU A 402 14.06 24.62 -17.00
N LEU A 403 13.13 25.51 -16.63
CA LEU A 403 12.13 25.19 -15.62
C LEU A 403 11.31 23.94 -16.02
N THR A 404 10.98 23.79 -17.30
CA THR A 404 10.23 22.64 -17.80
C THR A 404 11.07 21.36 -17.71
N GLU A 405 12.34 21.39 -18.13
CA GLU A 405 13.27 20.27 -17.99
C GLU A 405 13.46 19.89 -16.53
N TYR A 406 13.68 20.87 -15.66
CA TYR A 406 13.83 20.66 -14.21
C TYR A 406 12.59 19.99 -13.60
N LEU A 407 11.38 20.45 -13.96
CA LEU A 407 10.13 19.84 -13.49
C LEU A 407 9.99 18.40 -14.01
N ILE A 408 10.30 18.13 -15.27
CA ILE A 408 10.26 16.78 -15.84
C ILE A 408 11.27 15.87 -15.13
N GLN A 409 12.50 16.33 -14.94
CA GLN A 409 13.55 15.55 -14.27
C GLN A 409 13.16 15.24 -12.82
N LYS A 410 12.72 16.25 -12.06
CA LYS A 410 12.30 16.09 -10.65
C LYS A 410 11.11 15.16 -10.49
N THR A 411 10.22 15.10 -11.49
CA THR A 411 9.03 14.23 -11.47
C THR A 411 9.31 12.83 -12.00
N SER A 412 10.32 12.66 -12.86
CA SER A 412 10.64 11.39 -13.52
C SER A 412 10.98 10.25 -12.55
N SER A 413 11.70 10.53 -11.46
CA SER A 413 12.07 9.50 -10.47
C SER A 413 10.85 8.88 -9.80
N VAL A 414 9.82 9.68 -9.50
CA VAL A 414 8.58 9.18 -8.87
C VAL A 414 7.68 8.47 -9.90
N GLN A 415 7.71 8.90 -11.16
CA GLN A 415 6.96 8.25 -12.25
C GLN A 415 7.54 6.89 -12.67
N ASN A 416 8.78 6.58 -12.28
CA ASN A 416 9.37 5.27 -12.50
C ASN A 416 8.87 4.21 -11.51
N GLN A 417 8.16 4.62 -10.45
CA GLN A 417 7.55 3.71 -9.50
C GLN A 417 6.08 3.45 -9.87
N VAL A 418 5.65 2.19 -9.81
CA VAL A 418 4.24 1.82 -9.83
C VAL A 418 3.71 1.84 -8.40
N VAL A 419 2.64 2.57 -8.16
CA VAL A 419 1.99 2.65 -6.85
C VAL A 419 0.64 1.95 -6.92
N MET A 420 0.45 0.96 -6.04
CA MET A 420 -0.84 0.37 -5.75
C MET A 420 -1.44 1.07 -4.53
N THR A 421 -2.39 1.96 -4.79
CA THR A 421 -3.17 2.59 -3.73
C THR A 421 -4.32 1.68 -3.32
N VAL A 422 -4.36 1.29 -2.06
CA VAL A 422 -5.43 0.50 -1.44
C VAL A 422 -6.35 1.44 -0.69
N SER A 423 -7.58 1.57 -1.16
CA SER A 423 -8.65 2.26 -0.44
C SER A 423 -9.71 1.24 -0.03
N ASN A 424 -10.32 1.45 1.13
CA ASN A 424 -11.41 0.61 1.62
C ASN A 424 -12.64 1.47 1.88
N ASP A 425 -13.79 1.02 1.38
CA ASP A 425 -15.08 1.69 1.61
C ASP A 425 -15.84 1.07 2.79
N GLY A 426 -15.33 -0.03 3.38
CA GLY A 426 -15.87 -0.69 4.56
C GLY A 426 -15.76 0.15 5.83
N LYS A 427 -16.65 -0.15 6.80
CA LYS A 427 -16.69 0.52 8.11
C LYS A 427 -15.38 0.28 8.86
N SER A 428 -14.87 1.30 9.55
CA SER A 428 -13.76 1.11 10.50
C SER A 428 -14.29 0.54 11.81
N LEU A 429 -13.41 -0.03 12.65
CA LEU A 429 -13.80 -0.49 13.99
C LEU A 429 -14.47 0.64 14.79
N PHE A 430 -13.95 1.86 14.67
CA PHE A 430 -14.56 3.04 15.28
C PHE A 430 -16.02 3.21 14.85
N GLU A 431 -16.33 3.15 13.55
CA GLU A 431 -17.71 3.31 13.04
C GLU A 431 -18.63 2.11 13.33
N ILE A 432 -18.05 0.98 13.71
CA ILE A 432 -18.82 -0.19 14.15
C ILE A 432 -19.20 -0.03 15.62
N LEU A 433 -18.31 0.56 16.43
CA LEU A 433 -18.55 0.83 17.84
C LEU A 433 -19.43 2.08 18.05
N ASP A 434 -19.18 3.14 17.29
CA ASP A 434 -19.96 4.40 17.23
C ASP A 434 -21.36 4.11 16.66
N ALA A 435 -22.29 3.87 17.57
CA ALA A 435 -23.63 3.36 17.32
C ALA A 435 -24.57 4.45 16.81
N ASP A 436 -24.40 5.64 17.37
CA ASP A 436 -25.25 6.80 17.13
C ASP A 436 -24.62 7.81 16.16
N LEU A 437 -23.43 7.50 15.65
CA LEU A 437 -22.71 8.22 14.60
C LEU A 437 -22.34 9.65 15.01
N ASP A 438 -22.15 9.90 16.29
CA ASP A 438 -21.80 11.21 16.84
C ASP A 438 -20.29 11.52 16.74
N ARG A 439 -19.50 10.55 16.26
CA ARG A 439 -18.04 10.59 16.13
C ARG A 439 -17.30 10.59 17.46
N ARG A 440 -17.90 9.99 18.48
CA ARG A 440 -17.29 9.72 19.77
C ARG A 440 -17.48 8.25 20.12
N LEU A 441 -16.76 7.76 21.12
CA LEU A 441 -17.02 6.46 21.73
C LEU A 441 -17.38 6.69 23.20
N SER A 442 -18.66 6.52 23.52
CA SER A 442 -19.16 6.65 24.88
C SER A 442 -18.90 5.39 25.72
N PRO A 443 -18.97 5.48 27.06
CA PRO A 443 -18.89 4.30 27.93
C PRO A 443 -19.93 3.22 27.58
N ARG A 444 -21.15 3.61 27.17
CA ARG A 444 -22.20 2.68 26.76
C ARG A 444 -21.84 1.95 25.47
N GLU A 445 -21.23 2.63 24.50
CA GLU A 445 -20.82 2.03 23.23
C GLU A 445 -19.67 1.05 23.43
N LEU A 446 -18.70 1.39 24.26
CA LEU A 446 -17.60 0.48 24.61
C LEU A 446 -18.09 -0.75 25.37
N LYS A 447 -19.03 -0.60 26.33
CA LYS A 447 -19.65 -1.75 27.01
C LYS A 447 -20.42 -2.67 26.06
N ASN A 448 -21.02 -2.11 25.01
CA ASN A 448 -21.76 -2.87 24.00
C ASN A 448 -20.89 -3.33 22.81
N SER A 449 -19.57 -3.11 22.88
CA SER A 449 -18.63 -3.38 21.78
C SER A 449 -18.69 -4.84 21.30
N LEU A 450 -18.64 -5.80 22.21
CA LEU A 450 -18.73 -7.23 21.93
C LEU A 450 -19.96 -7.62 21.11
N LYS A 451 -21.13 -7.12 21.53
CA LYS A 451 -22.39 -7.45 20.86
C LYS A 451 -22.37 -6.97 19.41
N ARG A 452 -21.74 -5.82 19.15
CA ARG A 452 -21.61 -5.25 17.80
C ARG A 452 -20.60 -6.01 16.95
N VAL A 453 -19.44 -6.31 17.53
CA VAL A 453 -18.33 -6.93 16.83
C VAL A 453 -18.64 -8.38 16.42
N ARG A 454 -19.41 -9.11 17.22
CA ARG A 454 -19.86 -10.49 16.89
C ARG A 454 -20.65 -10.62 15.58
N GLU A 455 -21.21 -9.54 15.04
CA GLU A 455 -21.85 -9.57 13.71
C GLU A 455 -20.83 -9.62 12.57
N TYR A 456 -19.60 -9.18 12.84
CA TYR A 456 -18.48 -9.06 11.91
C TYR A 456 -17.49 -10.21 11.99
N ASP A 457 -17.39 -10.91 13.12
CA ASP A 457 -16.67 -12.18 13.27
C ASP A 457 -17.32 -13.25 12.34
N LYS A 458 -16.70 -13.48 11.18
CA LYS A 458 -17.25 -14.39 10.15
C LYS A 458 -16.71 -15.79 10.29
N ASN A 459 -15.46 -15.93 10.72
CA ASN A 459 -14.81 -17.22 10.92
C ASN A 459 -15.17 -17.86 12.28
N ARG A 460 -15.85 -17.11 13.16
CA ARG A 460 -16.33 -17.53 14.50
C ARG A 460 -15.21 -17.94 15.43
N ASP A 461 -14.06 -17.28 15.31
CA ASP A 461 -12.90 -17.54 16.15
C ASP A 461 -12.92 -16.76 17.48
N GLN A 462 -13.97 -15.96 17.74
CA GLN A 462 -14.11 -15.12 18.93
C GLN A 462 -13.02 -14.04 19.04
N SER A 463 -12.36 -13.75 17.92
CA SER A 463 -11.52 -12.60 17.74
C SER A 463 -12.02 -11.80 16.54
N LEU A 464 -11.64 -10.54 16.49
CA LEU A 464 -11.93 -9.68 15.35
C LEU A 464 -10.61 -9.36 14.65
N ASP A 465 -10.49 -9.77 13.39
CA ASP A 465 -9.34 -9.39 12.57
C ASP A 465 -9.66 -8.14 11.71
N PRO A 466 -8.70 -7.23 11.50
CA PRO A 466 -8.88 -6.08 10.61
C PRO A 466 -9.39 -6.41 9.20
N ALA A 467 -9.17 -7.60 8.66
CA ALA A 467 -9.68 -8.06 7.37
C ALA A 467 -11.16 -8.45 7.42
N GLU A 468 -11.70 -8.84 8.57
CA GLU A 468 -13.13 -9.16 8.72
C GLU A 468 -14.01 -7.92 8.69
N LEU A 469 -13.47 -6.78 9.15
CA LEU A 469 -14.19 -5.51 9.12
C LEU A 469 -14.39 -4.90 7.72
N ARG A 470 -13.80 -5.48 6.68
CA ARG A 470 -13.53 -4.74 5.44
C ARG A 470 -14.30 -5.28 4.25
N GLY A 471 -15.44 -4.66 4.01
CA GLY A 471 -16.19 -4.75 2.76
C GLY A 471 -15.61 -3.83 1.67
N HIS A 472 -15.49 -4.36 0.46
CA HIS A 472 -15.07 -3.66 -0.77
C HIS A 472 -13.71 -2.94 -0.72
N PHE A 473 -12.65 -3.67 -1.07
CA PHE A 473 -11.35 -3.07 -1.34
C PHE A 473 -11.26 -2.60 -2.78
N LYS A 474 -10.75 -1.38 -2.93
CA LYS A 474 -10.45 -0.80 -4.23
C LYS A 474 -8.95 -0.58 -4.34
N LEU A 475 -8.33 -1.37 -5.22
CA LEU A 475 -6.92 -1.33 -5.54
C LEU A 475 -6.72 -0.52 -6.81
N THR A 476 -6.06 0.64 -6.72
CA THR A 476 -5.77 1.49 -7.87
C THR A 476 -4.28 1.45 -8.18
N PHE A 477 -3.94 0.97 -9.37
CA PHE A 477 -2.59 0.94 -9.91
C PHE A 477 -2.37 2.16 -10.80
N GLU A 478 -1.35 2.94 -10.50
CA GLU A 478 -0.94 4.11 -11.28
C GLU A 478 0.57 4.33 -11.14
N LEU A 479 1.17 5.09 -12.06
CA LEU A 479 2.55 5.54 -11.88
C LEU A 479 2.58 6.60 -10.77
N GLY A 480 3.65 6.57 -9.98
CA GLY A 480 3.82 7.41 -8.80
C GLY A 480 3.59 8.89 -9.09
N LYS A 481 2.97 9.56 -8.11
CA LYS A 481 2.65 10.99 -8.18
C LYS A 481 3.70 11.77 -7.40
N PRO A 482 4.55 12.57 -8.06
CA PRO A 482 5.38 13.56 -7.43
C PRO A 482 4.63 14.41 -6.41
N GLN A 483 5.30 14.83 -5.32
CA GLN A 483 4.73 15.73 -4.31
C GLN A 483 4.21 17.05 -4.90
N LEU A 484 4.79 17.48 -6.02
CA LEU A 484 4.30 18.61 -6.83
C LEU A 484 2.81 18.46 -7.22
N PHE A 485 2.31 17.22 -7.29
CA PHE A 485 0.95 16.88 -7.70
C PHE A 485 -0.01 16.65 -6.53
N GLN A 486 0.45 16.79 -5.28
CA GLN A 486 -0.34 16.58 -4.07
C GLN A 486 -0.98 17.86 -3.51
N PHE A 487 -0.69 19.02 -4.09
CA PHE A 487 -1.36 20.28 -3.72
C PHE A 487 -2.78 20.33 -4.30
N ASP A 488 -3.76 19.75 -3.59
CA ASP A 488 -5.17 20.03 -3.81
C ASP A 488 -5.72 20.85 -2.62
N PRO A 489 -5.86 22.18 -2.74
CA PRO A 489 -6.36 23.04 -1.65
C PRO A 489 -7.79 22.69 -1.20
N ARG A 490 -8.53 21.84 -1.93
CA ARG A 490 -9.84 21.32 -1.50
C ARG A 490 -9.74 20.16 -0.50
N MET A 491 -8.64 19.42 -0.48
CA MET A 491 -8.44 18.30 0.45
C MET A 491 -8.18 18.81 1.89
N ASP A 492 -7.39 19.86 2.05
CA ASP A 492 -7.10 20.48 3.36
C ASP A 492 -8.36 21.09 4.01
N SER A 493 -9.23 21.71 3.20
CA SER A 493 -10.48 22.30 3.69
C SER A 493 -11.53 21.25 4.08
N MET A 494 -11.49 20.05 3.50
CA MET A 494 -12.33 18.93 3.92
C MET A 494 -11.82 18.20 5.17
N ALA A 495 -10.50 18.18 5.42
CA ALA A 495 -9.93 17.60 6.64
C ALA A 495 -10.24 18.45 7.90
N MET A 496 -10.27 19.78 7.76
CA MET A 496 -10.56 20.72 8.85
C MET A 496 -11.99 20.60 9.41
N ASN A 497 -12.97 20.19 8.61
CA ASN A 497 -14.39 20.11 9.02
C ASN A 497 -14.79 18.71 9.55
N GLN A 498 -13.86 17.75 9.59
CA GLN A 498 -14.11 16.38 10.05
C GLN A 498 -13.90 16.17 11.56
N ASN A 499 -13.27 17.14 12.24
CA ASN A 499 -13.14 17.16 13.69
C ASN A 499 -14.37 17.78 14.39
N SER A 500 -15.35 18.28 13.63
CA SER A 500 -16.58 18.84 14.18
C SER A 500 -17.46 17.72 14.73
N THR A 501 -17.68 17.73 16.04
CA THR A 501 -18.67 16.89 16.74
C THR A 501 -20.07 17.16 16.19
N ILE A 502 -20.85 16.11 16.00
CA ILE A 502 -22.25 16.27 15.61
C ILE A 502 -23.05 16.48 16.91
N PRO A 503 -23.71 17.63 17.10
CA PRO A 503 -24.47 17.87 18.33
C PRO A 503 -25.65 16.90 18.42
N ARG A 504 -25.71 16.13 19.50
CA ARG A 504 -26.83 15.23 19.80
C ARG A 504 -28.10 16.03 20.11
N THR A 505 -29.24 15.44 19.79
CA THR A 505 -30.54 15.85 20.34
C THR A 505 -30.63 15.37 21.79
N ILE A 506 -30.53 16.31 22.72
CA ILE A 506 -30.58 16.03 24.15
C ILE A 506 -31.99 15.51 24.51
N SER A 507 -32.07 14.28 25.02
CA SER A 507 -33.31 13.62 25.48
C SER A 507 -33.38 13.56 27.01
N GLY A 508 -34.57 13.35 27.57
CA GLY A 508 -34.78 13.18 29.00
C GLY A 508 -35.06 14.47 29.80
N PRO A 509 -35.29 14.36 31.12
CA PRO A 509 -35.71 15.48 31.97
C PRO A 509 -34.63 16.55 32.14
N ARG A 510 -35.02 17.82 32.40
CA ARG A 510 -34.06 18.93 32.55
C ARG A 510 -32.94 18.71 33.58
N TRP A 511 -33.18 17.92 34.63
CA TRP A 511 -32.15 17.61 35.61
C TRP A 511 -31.09 16.68 35.01
N PHE A 512 -31.51 15.72 34.19
CA PHE A 512 -30.66 14.77 33.48
C PHE A 512 -29.75 15.51 32.50
N GLN A 513 -30.34 16.35 31.65
CA GLN A 513 -29.63 17.18 30.67
C GLN A 513 -28.59 18.14 31.27
N ARG A 514 -28.71 18.48 32.56
CA ARG A 514 -27.79 19.38 33.25
C ARG A 514 -26.67 18.64 33.97
N MET A 515 -26.86 17.35 34.25
CA MET A 515 -25.86 16.50 34.89
C MET A 515 -25.01 15.75 33.85
N ASP A 516 -25.58 15.43 32.69
CA ASP A 516 -24.86 14.95 31.50
C ASP A 516 -23.92 16.05 30.96
N ARG A 517 -22.67 16.05 31.44
CA ARG A 517 -21.68 17.11 31.18
C ARG A 517 -20.96 16.84 29.88
N ASN A 518 -20.63 15.59 29.64
CA ASN A 518 -19.95 15.14 28.43
C ASN A 518 -20.93 15.05 27.23
N ARG A 519 -22.25 15.11 27.44
CA ARG A 519 -23.29 15.04 26.39
C ARG A 519 -23.25 13.75 25.59
N ASP A 520 -22.94 12.64 26.25
CA ASP A 520 -23.02 11.31 25.64
C ASP A 520 -24.44 10.71 25.74
N GLY A 521 -25.36 11.39 26.41
CA GLY A 521 -26.76 10.94 26.54
C GLY A 521 -26.99 9.94 27.68
N ASP A 522 -25.99 9.72 28.52
CA ASP A 522 -26.03 8.94 29.75
C ASP A 522 -25.51 9.79 30.92
N ILE A 523 -25.68 9.31 32.16
CA ILE A 523 -24.99 9.88 33.33
C ILE A 523 -24.17 8.78 33.97
N SER A 524 -22.85 9.00 34.02
CA SER A 524 -21.93 8.10 34.72
C SER A 524 -21.92 8.31 36.23
N GLU A 525 -21.31 7.37 36.97
CA GLU A 525 -21.08 7.53 38.41
C GLU A 525 -20.27 8.80 38.75
N ARG A 526 -19.41 9.29 37.84
CA ARG A 526 -18.60 10.51 38.05
C ARG A 526 -19.38 11.79 37.82
N GLU A 527 -20.33 11.76 36.89
CA GLU A 527 -21.20 12.89 36.57
C GLU A 527 -22.36 13.03 37.56
N PHE A 528 -22.74 11.93 38.20
CA PHE A 528 -23.83 11.92 39.16
C PHE A 528 -23.49 12.71 40.44
N LEU A 529 -24.27 13.75 40.70
CA LEU A 529 -24.02 14.69 41.81
C LEU A 529 -24.54 14.24 43.18
N PHE A 530 -25.29 13.13 43.25
CA PHE A 530 -25.88 12.63 44.50
C PHE A 530 -25.16 11.37 45.02
N ASP A 531 -25.72 10.74 46.04
CA ASP A 531 -25.15 9.57 46.70
C ASP A 531 -25.24 8.31 45.83
N ALA A 532 -24.24 7.43 45.95
CA ALA A 532 -24.14 6.18 45.20
C ALA A 532 -25.34 5.23 45.43
N ALA A 533 -26.05 5.34 46.56
CA ALA A 533 -27.25 4.53 46.80
C ALA A 533 -28.43 5.01 45.95
N THR A 534 -28.56 6.32 45.70
CA THR A 534 -29.54 6.85 44.75
C THR A 534 -29.19 6.46 43.32
N PHE A 535 -27.91 6.49 42.95
CA PHE A 535 -27.45 6.04 41.63
C PHE A 535 -27.90 4.60 41.35
N LYS A 536 -27.60 3.68 42.27
CA LYS A 536 -28.01 2.26 42.17
C LYS A 536 -29.53 2.03 42.14
N ARG A 537 -30.32 3.01 42.60
CA ARG A 537 -31.78 2.94 42.52
C ARG A 537 -32.31 3.40 41.16
N LEU A 538 -31.57 4.29 40.49
CA LEU A 538 -31.91 4.83 39.18
C LEU A 538 -31.44 3.93 38.05
N ASP A 539 -30.25 3.35 38.19
CA ASP A 539 -29.67 2.34 37.31
C ASP A 539 -30.42 1.01 37.50
N GLN A 540 -31.50 0.82 36.73
CA GLN A 540 -32.38 -0.35 36.86
C GLN A 540 -31.78 -1.58 36.20
N ASN A 541 -31.04 -1.38 35.11
CA ASN A 541 -30.41 -2.45 34.34
C ASN A 541 -29.01 -2.84 34.89
N GLN A 542 -28.51 -2.13 35.91
CA GLN A 542 -27.21 -2.32 36.56
C GLN A 542 -26.04 -2.20 35.58
N ASP A 543 -26.18 -1.36 34.55
CA ASP A 543 -25.15 -1.12 33.55
C ASP A 543 -24.16 -0.03 33.98
N HIS A 544 -24.27 0.50 35.20
CA HIS A 544 -23.46 1.60 35.76
C HIS A 544 -23.57 2.91 35.00
N LEU A 545 -24.66 3.12 34.25
CA LEU A 545 -25.01 4.36 33.57
C LEU A 545 -26.50 4.62 33.77
N ILE A 546 -26.89 5.88 33.98
CA ILE A 546 -28.32 6.24 33.97
C ILE A 546 -28.67 6.68 32.56
N SER A 547 -29.58 5.96 31.92
CA SER A 547 -30.13 6.33 30.61
C SER A 547 -31.21 7.41 30.71
N ALA A 548 -31.49 8.09 29.60
CA ALA A 548 -32.62 9.04 29.53
C ALA A 548 -33.97 8.38 29.90
N ASP A 549 -34.20 7.12 29.51
CA ASP A 549 -35.43 6.38 29.81
C ASP A 549 -35.57 6.08 31.32
N GLU A 550 -34.47 5.69 31.99
CA GLU A 550 -34.43 5.50 33.43
C GLU A 550 -34.63 6.81 34.18
N ALA A 551 -34.07 7.90 33.66
CA ALA A 551 -34.25 9.24 34.19
C ALA A 551 -35.71 9.74 34.04
N GLU A 552 -36.38 9.43 32.93
CA GLU A 552 -37.81 9.76 32.73
C GLU A 552 -38.72 8.94 33.65
N ALA A 553 -38.43 7.64 33.80
CA ALA A 553 -39.12 6.76 34.74
C ALA A 553 -39.00 7.28 36.18
N PHE A 554 -37.90 7.96 36.50
CA PHE A 554 -37.70 8.69 37.75
C PHE A 554 -38.10 10.15 37.63
N SER A 555 -39.40 10.42 37.47
CA SER A 555 -39.92 11.77 37.67
C SER A 555 -40.10 12.03 39.18
N PRO A 556 -39.30 12.91 39.83
CA PRO A 556 -39.57 13.29 41.20
C PRO A 556 -40.95 13.94 41.26
N LYS A 557 -41.81 13.48 42.17
CA LYS A 557 -43.05 14.20 42.48
C LYS A 557 -42.64 15.62 42.89
N SER A 558 -43.05 16.60 42.10
CA SER A 558 -43.00 18.00 42.49
C SER A 558 -43.90 18.17 43.72
N ASP A 559 -43.28 18.35 44.90
CA ASP A 559 -43.96 18.90 46.07
C ASP A 559 -44.15 20.41 45.90
#